data_AF-A0A2V8AF03-F1
#
_entry.id   AF-A0A2V8AF03-F1
#
_cell.length_a   1.000
_cell.length_b   1.000
_cell.length_c   1.000
_cell.angle_alpha   90.00
_cell.angle_beta   90.00
_cell.angle_gamma   90.00
#
_symmetry.space_group_name_H-M   'P 1'
#
loop_
_entity.id
_entity.type
_entity.pdbx_description
1 polymer ?
#
loop_
_entity_poly.entity_id
_entity_poly.type
_entity_poly.pdbx_seq_one_letter_code
_entity_poly.pdbx_strand_id
1 'polypeptide(L)'
;MAKRRPLSRPPKAPTNAPSSPKMPRSETERLRPPTRVPPAQQQPQRRSTYFEAVALYERGLETLQRHAYQEAAELFESVLRKYPEEKELHERVRLYLNICQRQAAPRVAAPQTIDERLYAATLAINGGQYDQAIGHLRLVRDEDPDNDHALYMLAVAHAQRNEPAEAVAHLERAIALNPENRALARTDPDLEPLRGDEAFRAALEAPPSPPRPSLKRPLKTRSAR
;
A
#
# COMPACT_ATOMS: atom_id res chain seq x y z
N MET A 1 -68.12 -24.54 1.15
CA MET A 1 -67.29 -24.84 2.33
C MET A 1 -67.20 -23.54 3.15
N ALA A 2 -68.07 -23.29 4.14
CA ALA A 2 -67.97 -23.74 5.55
C ALA A 2 -66.69 -23.20 6.24
N LYS A 3 -66.68 -22.47 7.36
CA LYS A 3 -67.66 -22.03 8.40
C LYS A 3 -66.99 -20.83 9.15
N ARG A 4 -67.62 -19.65 9.29
CA ARG A 4 -68.33 -19.09 10.49
C ARG A 4 -67.54 -19.21 11.82
N ARG A 5 -67.02 -18.10 12.42
CA ARG A 5 -67.60 -17.16 13.44
C ARG A 5 -67.87 -17.84 14.81
N PRO A 6 -67.90 -17.19 16.02
CA PRO A 6 -68.55 -15.88 16.25
C PRO A 6 -68.21 -15.04 17.56
N LEU A 7 -68.93 -13.89 17.75
CA LEU A 7 -69.43 -13.21 19.00
C LEU A 7 -68.41 -12.47 19.93
N SER A 8 -68.71 -11.36 20.65
CA SER A 8 -69.93 -10.57 20.94
C SER A 8 -69.62 -9.28 21.76
N ARG A 9 -70.34 -8.19 21.43
CA ARG A 9 -70.90 -7.03 22.18
C ARG A 9 -70.32 -6.42 23.52
N PRO A 10 -70.57 -5.11 23.77
CA PRO A 10 -70.06 -4.21 24.87
C PRO A 10 -70.98 -4.29 26.13
N PRO A 11 -71.00 -3.43 27.22
CA PRO A 11 -70.60 -2.01 27.38
C PRO A 11 -70.24 -1.52 28.84
N LYS A 12 -70.29 -0.19 29.05
CA LYS A 12 -70.69 0.58 30.26
C LYS A 12 -69.63 1.01 31.30
N ALA A 13 -69.38 2.32 31.31
CA ALA A 13 -69.16 3.12 32.51
C ALA A 13 -70.34 2.97 33.50
N PRO A 14 -70.16 3.33 34.78
CA PRO A 14 -70.88 4.52 35.22
C PRO A 14 -70.09 5.36 36.28
N THR A 15 -70.15 6.68 36.15
CA THR A 15 -70.77 7.62 37.11
C THR A 15 -70.11 7.76 38.48
N ASN A 16 -69.55 8.92 38.79
CA ASN A 16 -70.26 10.00 39.50
C ASN A 16 -69.25 11.04 39.99
N ALA A 17 -69.44 12.28 39.53
CA ALA A 17 -69.06 13.46 40.29
C ALA A 17 -70.06 13.62 41.46
N PRO A 18 -69.77 14.37 42.55
CA PRO A 18 -69.90 15.83 42.43
C PRO A 18 -69.00 16.69 43.36
N SER A 19 -68.98 17.99 43.01
CA SER A 19 -68.97 19.18 43.89
C SER A 19 -67.76 19.53 44.79
N SER A 20 -66.98 20.51 44.32
CA SER A 20 -66.54 21.82 44.90
C SER A 20 -66.54 22.08 46.43
N PRO A 21 -65.94 23.19 46.94
CA PRO A 21 -64.63 23.83 46.72
C PRO A 21 -63.96 24.27 48.08
N LYS A 22 -62.71 24.75 48.08
CA LYS A 22 -62.13 25.85 48.93
C LYS A 22 -60.60 25.79 49.02
N MET A 23 -59.93 26.94 48.90
CA MET A 23 -58.53 27.15 49.37
C MET A 23 -58.52 27.48 50.88
N PRO A 24 -57.40 27.24 51.59
CA PRO A 24 -56.49 28.36 51.93
C PRO A 24 -54.97 28.01 51.97
N ARG A 25 -54.15 29.07 52.16
CA ARG A 25 -52.67 29.21 52.33
C ARG A 25 -52.08 28.20 53.37
N SER A 26 -50.81 27.76 53.38
CA SER A 26 -49.52 28.48 53.33
C SER A 26 -48.30 27.54 53.15
N GLU A 27 -47.17 28.13 52.71
CA GLU A 27 -45.76 27.76 52.96
C GLU A 27 -45.22 26.35 52.65
N THR A 28 -44.40 26.26 51.60
CA THR A 28 -43.08 25.61 51.74
C THR A 28 -42.10 26.18 50.71
N GLU A 29 -41.09 26.85 51.25
CA GLU A 29 -39.84 27.24 50.61
C GLU A 29 -39.18 26.00 49.96
N ARG A 30 -39.01 26.02 48.63
CA ARG A 30 -38.01 25.17 47.96
C ARG A 30 -37.16 26.05 47.05
N LEU A 31 -35.95 26.29 47.54
CA LEU A 31 -34.78 26.80 46.84
C LEU A 31 -34.69 26.20 45.44
N ARG A 32 -34.82 27.05 44.41
CA ARG A 32 -34.41 26.71 43.05
C ARG A 32 -32.87 26.85 42.99
N PRO A 33 -32.11 25.84 42.55
CA PRO A 33 -30.69 26.05 42.30
C PRO A 33 -30.52 27.07 41.17
N PRO A 34 -29.48 27.92 41.22
CA PRO A 34 -29.26 28.90 40.17
C PRO A 34 -28.94 28.17 38.88
N THR A 35 -29.66 28.49 37.81
CA THR A 35 -29.28 28.16 36.44
C THR A 35 -27.89 28.75 36.19
N ARG A 36 -26.86 27.90 36.19
CA ARG A 36 -25.54 28.25 35.64
C ARG A 36 -25.75 28.58 34.16
N VAL A 37 -25.73 29.86 33.84
CA VAL A 37 -25.46 30.34 32.50
C VAL A 37 -24.04 29.84 32.15
N PRO A 38 -23.81 29.14 31.02
CA PRO A 38 -22.46 28.77 30.63
C PRO A 38 -21.65 30.07 30.42
N PRO A 39 -20.38 30.14 30.86
CA PRO A 39 -19.58 31.35 30.69
C PRO A 39 -19.32 31.59 29.20
N ALA A 40 -19.87 32.69 28.68
CA ALA A 40 -19.59 33.20 27.35
C ALA A 40 -18.19 33.84 27.32
N GLN A 41 -17.11 33.05 27.20
CA GLN A 41 -15.73 33.59 27.20
C GLN A 41 -14.70 32.84 26.32
N GLN A 42 -15.03 32.40 25.10
CA GLN A 42 -14.00 31.81 24.19
C GLN A 42 -13.99 32.32 22.74
N GLN A 43 -14.84 33.30 22.38
CA GLN A 43 -14.97 33.74 20.98
C GLN A 43 -13.83 34.62 20.43
N PRO A 44 -13.11 35.45 21.22
CA PRO A 44 -12.00 36.27 20.68
C PRO A 44 -10.72 35.47 20.43
N GLN A 45 -10.36 34.58 21.36
CA GLN A 45 -9.12 33.80 21.29
C GLN A 45 -9.15 32.79 20.14
N ARG A 46 -10.28 32.10 19.93
CA ARG A 46 -10.46 31.16 18.79
C ARG A 46 -10.27 31.83 17.43
N ARG A 47 -10.77 33.06 17.24
CA ARG A 47 -10.60 33.79 15.98
C ARG A 47 -9.15 34.19 15.74
N SER A 48 -8.42 34.52 16.81
CA SER A 48 -6.98 34.85 16.74
C SER A 48 -6.13 33.61 16.42
N THR A 49 -6.36 32.49 17.11
CA THR A 49 -5.64 31.23 16.88
C THR A 49 -5.91 30.65 15.50
N TYR A 50 -7.15 30.78 15.02
CA TYR A 50 -7.52 30.37 13.66
C TYR A 50 -6.73 31.15 12.60
N PHE A 51 -6.62 32.47 12.74
CA PHE A 51 -5.86 33.30 11.79
C PHE A 51 -4.37 32.91 11.75
N GLU A 52 -3.76 32.68 12.92
CA GLU A 52 -2.38 32.22 13.00
C GLU A 52 -2.18 30.82 12.39
N ALA A 53 -3.13 29.91 12.63
CA ALA A 53 -3.11 28.57 12.06
C ALA A 53 -3.24 28.60 10.53
N VAL A 54 -4.11 29.47 10.00
CA VAL A 54 -4.27 29.69 8.56
C VAL A 54 -2.98 30.26 7.95
N ALA A 55 -2.34 31.24 8.59
CA ALA A 55 -1.08 31.79 8.09
C ALA A 55 0.05 30.74 8.02
N LEU A 56 0.13 29.85 9.01
CA LEU A 56 1.09 28.72 8.97
C LEU A 56 0.74 27.70 7.89
N TYR A 57 -0.54 27.41 7.70
CA TYR A 57 -1.03 26.55 6.63
C TYR A 57 -0.74 27.14 5.24
N GLU A 58 -0.96 28.43 5.02
CA GLU A 58 -0.67 29.13 3.77
C GLU A 58 0.83 29.10 3.44
N ARG A 59 1.69 29.32 4.44
CA ARG A 59 3.13 29.14 4.27
C ARG A 59 3.51 27.71 3.87
N GLY A 60 2.84 26.71 4.45
CA GLY A 60 3.01 25.31 4.06
C GLY A 60 2.59 25.04 2.61
N LEU A 61 1.55 25.73 2.12
CA LEU A 61 1.15 25.64 0.71
C LEU A 61 2.16 26.31 -0.23
N GLU A 62 2.74 27.45 0.16
CA GLU A 62 3.78 28.12 -0.63
C GLU A 62 5.04 27.26 -0.77
N THR A 63 5.50 26.63 0.32
CA THR A 63 6.65 25.71 0.26
C THR A 63 6.34 24.46 -0.56
N LEU A 64 5.11 23.93 -0.46
CA LEU A 64 4.63 22.84 -1.32
C LEU A 64 4.66 23.23 -2.80
N GLN A 65 4.20 24.42 -3.17
CA GLN A 65 4.26 24.91 -4.56
C GLN A 65 5.70 25.01 -5.07
N ARG A 66 6.66 25.34 -4.20
CA ARG A 66 8.10 25.35 -4.49
C ARG A 66 8.74 23.96 -4.50
N HIS A 67 7.96 22.89 -4.33
CA HIS A 67 8.42 21.49 -4.28
C HIS A 67 9.36 21.20 -3.09
N ALA A 68 9.40 22.08 -2.08
CA ALA A 68 10.12 21.87 -0.84
C ALA A 68 9.29 20.97 0.11
N TYR A 69 9.10 19.71 -0.29
CA TYR A 69 8.15 18.79 0.36
C TYR A 69 8.47 18.53 1.84
N GLN A 70 9.75 18.51 2.20
CA GLN A 70 10.19 18.27 3.58
C GLN A 70 9.84 19.47 4.48
N GLU A 71 10.16 20.69 4.05
CA GLU A 71 9.81 21.92 4.76
C GLU A 71 8.29 22.13 4.84
N ALA A 72 7.57 21.82 3.75
CA ALA A 72 6.11 21.86 3.74
C ALA A 72 5.49 20.88 4.75
N ALA A 73 6.02 19.65 4.83
CA ALA A 73 5.57 18.67 5.82
C ALA A 73 5.74 19.17 7.25
N GLU A 74 6.89 19.77 7.58
CA GLU A 74 7.15 20.34 8.91
C GLU A 74 6.17 21.46 9.26
N LEU A 75 5.86 22.36 8.31
CA LEU A 75 4.88 23.42 8.52
C LEU A 75 3.49 22.86 8.76
N PHE A 76 3.06 21.87 7.98
CA PHE A 76 1.78 21.19 8.16
C PHE A 76 1.69 20.44 9.50
N GLU A 77 2.73 19.69 9.88
CA GLU A 77 2.82 19.05 11.20
C GLU A 77 2.78 20.08 12.34
N SER A 78 3.38 21.25 12.14
CA SER A 78 3.34 22.33 13.13
C SER A 78 1.92 22.85 13.35
N VAL A 79 1.08 22.89 12.31
CA VAL A 79 -0.35 23.26 12.43
C VAL A 79 -1.08 22.24 13.30
N LEU A 80 -0.92 20.94 13.00
CA LEU A 80 -1.55 19.85 13.77
C LEU A 80 -1.14 19.86 15.25
N ARG A 81 0.12 20.22 15.54
CA ARG A 81 0.67 20.24 16.89
C ARG A 81 0.29 21.49 17.69
N LYS A 82 0.37 22.67 17.07
CA LYS A 82 0.18 23.96 17.75
C LYS A 82 -1.28 24.36 17.90
N TYR A 83 -2.15 23.90 17.01
CA TYR A 83 -3.56 24.32 16.97
C TYR A 83 -4.53 23.13 17.03
N PRO A 84 -4.48 22.29 18.08
CA PRO A 84 -5.23 21.03 18.16
C PRO A 84 -6.77 21.21 18.09
N GLU A 85 -7.25 22.41 18.39
CA GLU A 85 -8.68 22.78 18.40
C GLU A 85 -9.26 23.00 16.99
N GLU A 86 -8.42 23.26 15.97
CA GLU A 86 -8.81 23.67 14.61
C GLU A 86 -9.08 22.46 13.69
N LYS A 87 -10.15 21.71 14.00
CA LYS A 87 -10.47 20.43 13.33
C LYS A 87 -10.65 20.52 11.82
N GLU A 88 -11.32 21.56 11.32
CA GLU A 88 -11.56 21.76 9.88
C GLU A 88 -10.24 21.98 9.12
N LEU A 89 -9.29 22.70 9.73
CA LEU A 89 -7.98 22.94 9.14
C LEU A 89 -7.14 21.66 9.13
N HIS A 90 -7.25 20.82 10.16
CA HIS A 90 -6.53 19.55 10.22
C HIS A 90 -6.86 18.59 9.07
N GLU A 91 -8.14 18.52 8.67
CA GLU A 91 -8.54 17.66 7.55
C GLU A 91 -7.82 18.06 6.26
N ARG A 92 -7.75 19.37 5.99
CA ARG A 92 -7.04 19.92 4.84
C ARG A 92 -5.53 19.71 4.95
N VAL A 93 -4.96 19.99 6.12
CA VAL A 93 -3.52 19.81 6.39
C VAL A 93 -3.09 18.35 6.18
N ARG A 94 -3.88 17.37 6.65
CA ARG A 94 -3.56 15.95 6.49
C ARG A 94 -3.49 15.51 5.02
N LEU A 95 -4.35 16.06 4.17
CA LEU A 95 -4.31 15.79 2.72
C LEU A 95 -2.97 16.22 2.13
N TYR A 96 -2.54 17.46 2.39
CA TYR A 96 -1.27 17.97 1.87
C TYR A 96 -0.05 17.32 2.52
N LEU A 97 -0.13 16.98 3.81
CA LEU A 97 0.93 16.26 4.51
C LEU A 97 1.18 14.89 3.87
N ASN A 98 0.13 14.15 3.48
CA ASN A 98 0.28 12.88 2.78
C ASN A 98 1.02 13.05 1.45
N ILE A 99 0.65 14.08 0.67
CA ILE A 99 1.33 14.42 -0.59
C ILE A 99 2.80 14.73 -0.32
N CYS A 100 3.10 15.57 0.67
CA CYS A 100 4.46 15.94 1.02
C CYS A 100 5.28 14.73 1.45
N GLN A 101 4.77 13.89 2.34
CA GLN A 101 5.45 12.68 2.81
C GLN A 101 5.73 11.71 1.66
N ARG A 102 4.78 11.51 0.74
CA ARG A 102 4.99 10.65 -0.43
C ARG A 102 6.10 11.15 -1.35
N GLN A 103 6.22 12.46 -1.54
CA GLN A 103 7.22 13.04 -2.44
C GLN A 103 8.56 13.32 -1.76
N ALA A 104 8.56 13.54 -0.45
CA ALA A 104 9.76 13.63 0.37
C ALA A 104 10.36 12.25 0.67
N ALA A 105 9.56 11.18 0.61
CA ALA A 105 10.08 9.81 0.72
C ALA A 105 11.12 9.59 -0.37
N PRO A 106 12.36 9.20 -0.01
CA PRO A 106 13.38 8.92 -1.00
C PRO A 106 12.84 7.84 -1.92
N ARG A 107 12.70 8.16 -3.22
CA ARG A 107 12.53 7.14 -4.25
C ARG A 107 13.77 6.28 -4.15
N VAL A 108 13.63 5.06 -3.62
CA VAL A 108 14.70 4.08 -3.69
C VAL A 108 15.06 3.99 -5.17
N ALA A 109 16.29 4.42 -5.50
CA ALA A 109 16.72 4.45 -6.88
C ALA A 109 16.58 3.04 -7.43
N ALA A 110 15.91 2.91 -8.58
CA ALA A 110 15.78 1.61 -9.22
C ALA A 110 17.19 1.07 -9.51
N PRO A 111 17.45 -0.24 -9.31
CA PRO A 111 18.73 -0.85 -9.62
C PRO A 111 19.19 -0.51 -11.05
N GLN A 112 20.36 0.11 -11.18
CA GLN A 112 20.84 0.65 -12.45
C GLN A 112 21.90 -0.23 -13.09
N THR A 113 22.75 -0.87 -12.28
CA THR A 113 23.80 -1.74 -12.78
C THR A 113 23.31 -3.18 -12.92
N ILE A 114 24.01 -3.98 -13.71
CA ILE A 114 23.76 -5.43 -13.81
C ILE A 114 23.83 -6.07 -12.41
N ASP A 115 24.87 -5.78 -11.64
CA ASP A 115 25.07 -6.35 -10.30
C ASP A 115 23.97 -5.97 -9.31
N GLU A 116 23.52 -4.70 -9.32
CA GLU A 116 22.41 -4.26 -8.47
C GLU A 116 21.10 -4.95 -8.84
N ARG A 117 20.86 -5.18 -10.14
CA ARG A 117 19.65 -5.89 -10.61
C ARG A 117 19.70 -7.38 -10.28
N LEU A 118 20.87 -8.01 -10.39
CA LEU A 118 21.08 -9.39 -9.94
C LEU A 118 20.84 -9.50 -8.43
N TYR A 119 21.40 -8.57 -7.64
CA TYR A 119 21.18 -8.54 -6.19
C TYR A 119 19.69 -8.35 -5.85
N ALA A 120 19.01 -7.40 -6.49
CA ALA A 120 17.57 -7.17 -6.32
C ALA A 120 16.74 -8.41 -6.71
N ALA A 121 17.11 -9.10 -7.80
CA ALA A 121 16.47 -10.34 -8.20
C ALA A 121 16.65 -11.46 -7.18
N THR A 122 17.85 -11.61 -6.60
CA THR A 122 18.12 -12.59 -5.54
C THR A 122 17.26 -12.32 -4.31
N LEU A 123 17.20 -11.06 -3.87
CA LEU A 123 16.33 -10.67 -2.75
C LEU A 123 14.85 -10.96 -3.05
N ALA A 124 14.40 -10.67 -4.27
CA ALA A 124 13.04 -10.92 -4.69
C ALA A 124 12.71 -12.43 -4.75
N ILE A 125 13.61 -13.28 -5.27
CA ILE A 125 13.45 -14.75 -5.28
C ILE A 125 13.33 -15.27 -3.85
N ASN A 126 14.25 -14.88 -2.96
CA ASN A 126 14.24 -15.28 -1.55
C ASN A 126 12.96 -14.84 -0.83
N GLY A 127 12.39 -13.71 -1.24
CA GLY A 127 11.12 -13.18 -0.72
C GLY A 127 9.86 -13.76 -1.39
N GLY A 128 9.99 -14.71 -2.32
CA GLY A 128 8.88 -15.28 -3.08
C GLY A 128 8.25 -14.32 -4.11
N GLN A 129 8.91 -13.20 -4.40
CA GLN A 129 8.43 -12.13 -5.30
C GLN A 129 8.91 -12.37 -6.74
N TYR A 130 8.54 -13.52 -7.31
CA TYR A 130 9.10 -13.99 -8.58
C TYR A 130 8.82 -13.06 -9.78
N ASP A 131 7.68 -12.37 -9.80
CA ASP A 131 7.39 -11.35 -10.82
C ASP A 131 8.41 -10.20 -10.83
N GLN A 132 8.79 -9.74 -9.64
CA GLN A 132 9.78 -8.66 -9.49
C GLN A 132 11.16 -9.15 -9.89
N ALA A 133 11.53 -10.38 -9.47
CA ALA A 133 12.78 -11.01 -9.88
C ALA A 133 12.90 -11.11 -11.40
N ILE A 134 11.87 -11.62 -12.08
CA ILE A 134 11.84 -11.72 -13.54
C ILE A 134 11.95 -10.34 -14.20
N GLY A 135 11.31 -9.31 -13.62
CA GLY A 135 11.44 -7.93 -14.10
C GLY A 135 12.89 -7.44 -14.10
N HIS A 136 13.62 -7.63 -12.99
CA HIS A 136 15.04 -7.28 -12.89
C HIS A 136 15.93 -8.11 -13.82
N LEU A 137 15.69 -9.41 -13.89
CA LEU A 137 16.50 -10.33 -14.68
C LEU A 137 16.32 -10.14 -16.20
N ARG A 138 15.13 -9.74 -16.65
CA ARG A 138 14.91 -9.36 -18.06
C ARG A 138 15.75 -8.17 -18.46
N LEU A 139 15.87 -7.15 -17.59
CA LEU A 139 16.75 -6.01 -17.85
C LEU A 139 18.22 -6.43 -17.93
N VAL A 140 18.66 -7.35 -17.07
CA VAL A 140 20.03 -7.91 -17.14
C VAL A 140 20.22 -8.65 -18.46
N ARG A 141 19.31 -9.55 -18.83
CA ARG A 141 19.39 -10.32 -20.09
C ARG A 141 19.36 -9.44 -21.33
N ASP A 142 18.61 -8.34 -21.31
CA ASP A 142 18.53 -7.43 -22.46
C ASP A 142 19.83 -6.60 -22.63
N GLU A 143 20.55 -6.34 -21.53
CA GLU A 143 21.86 -5.65 -21.52
C GLU A 143 23.04 -6.62 -21.77
N ASP A 144 23.00 -7.79 -21.14
CA ASP A 144 23.99 -8.88 -21.22
C ASP A 144 23.29 -10.24 -21.49
N PRO A 145 23.02 -10.56 -22.77
CA PRO A 145 22.27 -11.77 -23.15
C PRO A 145 22.98 -13.09 -22.87
N ASP A 146 24.30 -13.05 -22.63
CA ASP A 146 25.13 -14.22 -22.39
C ASP A 146 25.53 -14.34 -20.89
N ASN A 147 24.84 -13.62 -20.00
CA ASN A 147 24.97 -13.76 -18.55
C ASN A 147 24.32 -15.07 -18.07
N ASP A 148 25.13 -16.12 -17.90
CA ASP A 148 24.64 -17.44 -17.51
C ASP A 148 23.96 -17.43 -16.13
N HIS A 149 24.45 -16.61 -15.21
CA HIS A 149 23.87 -16.45 -13.88
C HIS A 149 22.46 -15.85 -13.93
N ALA A 150 22.25 -14.78 -14.70
CA ALA A 150 20.92 -14.18 -14.88
C ALA A 150 19.92 -15.15 -15.53
N LEU A 151 20.38 -15.93 -16.51
CA LEU A 151 19.58 -16.97 -17.16
C LEU A 151 19.23 -18.10 -16.21
N TYR A 152 20.17 -18.52 -15.35
CA TYR A 152 19.90 -19.51 -14.32
C TYR A 152 18.86 -19.00 -13.30
N MET A 153 18.98 -17.76 -12.85
CA MET A 153 18.00 -17.15 -11.95
C MET A 153 16.61 -17.00 -12.60
N LEU A 154 16.55 -16.75 -13.91
CA LEU A 154 15.28 -16.77 -14.65
C LEU A 154 14.66 -18.16 -14.64
N ALA A 155 15.47 -19.21 -14.83
CA ALA A 155 14.99 -20.59 -14.73
C ALA A 155 14.37 -20.87 -13.36
N VAL A 156 15.06 -20.48 -12.28
CA VAL A 156 14.56 -20.61 -10.91
C VAL A 156 13.24 -19.85 -10.71
N ALA A 157 13.18 -18.58 -11.11
CA ALA A 157 11.99 -17.76 -10.91
C ALA A 157 10.77 -18.29 -11.70
N HIS A 158 10.98 -18.78 -12.94
CA HIS A 158 9.93 -19.40 -13.73
C HIS A 158 9.49 -20.78 -13.18
N ALA A 159 10.44 -21.58 -12.66
CA ALA A 159 10.12 -22.85 -12.01
C ALA A 159 9.20 -22.65 -10.80
N GLN A 160 9.53 -21.68 -9.94
CA GLN A 160 8.73 -21.34 -8.76
C GLN A 160 7.36 -20.74 -9.10
N ARG A 161 7.20 -20.17 -10.30
CA ARG A 161 5.91 -19.74 -10.85
C ARG A 161 5.12 -20.85 -11.53
N ASN A 162 5.62 -22.09 -11.50
CA ASN A 162 5.01 -23.23 -12.20
C ASN A 162 4.93 -23.00 -13.73
N GLU A 163 5.96 -22.39 -14.30
CA GLU A 163 6.12 -22.11 -15.73
C GLU A 163 7.27 -22.96 -16.32
N PRO A 164 7.10 -24.29 -16.42
CA PRO A 164 8.21 -25.22 -16.67
C PRO A 164 8.87 -25.03 -18.04
N ALA A 165 8.10 -24.69 -19.08
CA ALA A 165 8.64 -24.49 -20.42
C ALA A 165 9.65 -23.32 -20.48
N GLU A 166 9.31 -22.17 -19.88
CA GLU A 166 10.20 -21.01 -19.79
C GLU A 166 11.41 -21.31 -18.90
N ALA A 167 11.17 -22.02 -17.78
CA ALA A 167 12.24 -22.39 -16.86
C ALA A 167 13.31 -23.27 -17.53
N VAL A 168 12.87 -24.32 -18.23
CA VAL A 168 13.78 -25.22 -18.96
C VAL A 168 14.52 -24.49 -20.07
N ALA A 169 13.84 -23.64 -20.86
CA ALA A 169 14.48 -22.89 -21.93
C ALA A 169 15.61 -21.97 -21.41
N HIS A 170 15.38 -21.28 -20.29
CA HIS A 170 16.40 -20.45 -19.65
C HIS A 170 17.54 -21.28 -19.06
N LEU A 171 17.23 -22.43 -18.44
CA LEU A 171 18.23 -23.32 -17.87
C LEU A 171 19.13 -23.94 -18.94
N GLU A 172 18.58 -24.40 -20.07
CA GLU A 172 19.35 -24.94 -21.18
C GLU A 172 20.35 -23.91 -21.72
N ARG A 173 19.93 -22.64 -21.83
CA ARG A 173 20.82 -21.56 -22.24
C ARG A 173 21.91 -21.30 -21.20
N ALA A 174 21.57 -21.28 -19.91
CA ALA A 174 22.55 -21.12 -18.83
C ALA A 174 23.58 -22.26 -18.82
N ILE A 175 23.16 -23.52 -19.04
CA ILE A 175 24.05 -24.69 -19.13
C ILE A 175 24.94 -24.61 -20.38
N ALA A 176 24.40 -24.14 -21.50
CA ALA A 176 25.17 -24.00 -22.74
C ALA A 176 26.27 -22.92 -22.65
N LEU A 177 26.06 -21.88 -21.84
CA LEU A 177 27.04 -20.83 -21.57
C LEU A 177 28.05 -21.25 -20.50
N ASN A 178 27.57 -21.88 -19.43
CA ASN A 178 28.37 -22.39 -18.33
C ASN A 178 27.89 -23.80 -17.91
N PRO A 179 28.63 -24.86 -18.31
CA PRO A 179 28.25 -26.24 -18.01
C PRO A 179 28.15 -26.59 -16.51
N GLU A 180 28.76 -25.82 -15.61
CA GLU A 180 28.67 -26.03 -14.16
C GLU A 180 27.24 -25.84 -13.63
N ASN A 181 26.44 -24.99 -14.29
CA ASN A 181 25.03 -24.78 -13.98
C ASN A 181 24.22 -26.09 -14.02
N ARG A 182 24.66 -27.08 -14.80
CA ARG A 182 24.01 -28.40 -14.82
C ARG A 182 24.17 -29.14 -13.50
N ALA A 183 25.36 -29.08 -12.89
CA ALA A 183 25.60 -29.70 -11.60
C ALA A 183 24.80 -28.99 -10.50
N LEU A 184 24.77 -27.65 -10.54
CA LEU A 184 23.96 -26.84 -9.62
C LEU A 184 22.47 -27.20 -9.73
N ALA A 185 21.92 -27.24 -10.94
CA ALA A 185 20.50 -27.55 -11.16
C ALA A 185 20.07 -28.94 -10.67
N ARG A 186 20.98 -29.92 -10.63
CA ARG A 186 20.69 -31.25 -10.08
C ARG A 186 20.42 -31.23 -8.58
N THR A 187 21.03 -30.30 -7.84
CA THR A 187 20.94 -30.24 -6.38
C THR A 187 20.14 -29.03 -5.88
N ASP A 188 19.77 -28.12 -6.77
CA ASP A 188 19.03 -26.91 -6.42
C ASP A 188 17.57 -27.22 -5.99
N PRO A 189 17.17 -26.92 -4.74
CA PRO A 189 15.81 -27.13 -4.28
C PRO A 189 14.80 -26.21 -4.95
N ASP A 190 15.21 -25.04 -5.45
CA ASP A 190 14.29 -24.12 -6.11
C ASP A 190 13.86 -24.61 -7.50
N LEU A 191 14.51 -25.65 -8.02
CA LEU A 191 14.13 -26.35 -9.26
C LEU A 191 13.37 -27.66 -8.99
N GLU A 192 13.01 -27.94 -7.73
CA GLU A 192 12.21 -29.11 -7.37
C GLU A 192 10.88 -29.22 -8.16
N PRO A 193 10.15 -28.12 -8.45
CA PRO A 193 8.95 -28.19 -9.29
C PRO A 193 9.17 -28.79 -10.69
N LEU A 194 10.41 -28.73 -11.21
CA LEU A 194 10.75 -29.25 -12.54
C LEU A 194 11.19 -30.72 -12.55
N ARG A 195 11.37 -31.37 -11.40
CA ARG A 195 11.95 -32.73 -11.33
C ARG A 195 11.13 -33.79 -12.05
N GLY A 196 9.82 -33.56 -12.21
CA GLY A 196 8.90 -34.41 -12.97
C GLY A 196 8.85 -34.11 -14.47
N ASP A 197 9.42 -32.99 -14.92
CA ASP A 197 9.41 -32.56 -16.31
C ASP A 197 10.45 -33.34 -17.15
N GLU A 198 10.02 -33.87 -18.29
CA GLU A 198 10.87 -34.68 -19.17
C GLU A 198 11.97 -33.84 -19.82
N ALA A 199 11.66 -32.60 -20.22
CA ALA A 199 12.63 -31.71 -20.85
C ALA A 199 13.69 -31.25 -19.85
N PHE A 200 13.30 -31.00 -18.60
CA PHE A 200 14.25 -30.72 -17.52
C PHE A 200 15.22 -31.88 -17.31
N ARG A 201 14.72 -33.12 -17.22
CA ARG A 201 15.58 -34.32 -17.10
C ARG A 201 16.54 -34.46 -18.28
N ALA A 202 16.03 -34.28 -19.50
CA ALA A 202 16.83 -34.32 -20.71
C ALA A 202 17.95 -33.25 -20.70
N ALA A 203 17.68 -32.02 -20.26
CA ALA A 203 18.67 -30.95 -20.15
C ALA A 203 19.81 -31.30 -19.16
N LEU A 204 19.51 -32.07 -18.11
CA LEU A 204 20.48 -32.52 -17.12
C LEU A 204 21.27 -33.77 -17.53
N GLU A 205 20.72 -34.60 -18.43
CA GLU A 205 21.39 -35.81 -18.93
C GLU A 205 22.18 -35.56 -20.22
N ALA A 206 21.85 -34.51 -20.96
CA ALA A 206 22.52 -34.16 -22.20
C ALA A 206 24.04 -34.06 -22.00
N PRO A 207 24.85 -34.62 -22.92
CA PRO A 207 26.30 -34.46 -22.87
C PRO A 207 26.68 -32.97 -22.89
N PRO A 208 27.87 -32.59 -22.38
CA PRO A 208 28.34 -31.22 -22.47
C PRO A 208 28.40 -30.81 -23.95
N SER A 209 27.58 -29.84 -24.33
CA SER A 209 27.62 -29.23 -25.66
C SER A 209 28.88 -28.38 -25.76
N PRO A 210 29.64 -28.43 -26.87
CA PRO A 210 30.75 -27.51 -27.06
C PRO A 210 30.25 -26.06 -27.04
N PRO A 211 31.01 -25.12 -26.48
CA PRO A 211 30.59 -23.72 -26.39
C PRO A 211 30.29 -23.20 -27.79
N ARG A 212 29.06 -22.72 -28.00
CA ARG A 212 28.70 -22.08 -29.28
C ARG A 212 29.48 -20.76 -29.37
N PRO A 213 30.14 -20.48 -30.50
CA PRO A 213 30.86 -19.21 -30.66
C PRO A 213 29.87 -18.06 -30.48
N SER A 214 30.20 -17.13 -29.58
CA SER A 214 29.41 -15.94 -29.33
C SER A 214 29.41 -15.08 -30.60
N LEU A 215 28.30 -15.11 -31.33
CA LEU A 215 28.03 -14.15 -32.39
C LEU A 215 27.72 -12.82 -31.71
N LYS A 216 28.77 -12.12 -31.28
CA LYS A 216 28.68 -10.72 -30.86
C LYS A 216 28.04 -9.95 -32.01
N ARG A 217 26.74 -9.66 -31.90
CA ARG A 217 26.06 -8.74 -32.81
C ARG A 217 26.76 -7.40 -32.66
N PRO A 218 27.34 -6.82 -33.73
CA PRO A 218 28.00 -5.54 -33.62
C PRO A 218 26.96 -4.52 -33.14
N LEU A 219 27.27 -3.88 -32.01
CA LEU A 219 26.52 -2.73 -31.49
C LEU A 219 26.45 -1.70 -32.61
N LYS A 220 25.24 -1.46 -33.14
CA LYS A 220 25.00 -0.35 -34.06
C LYS A 220 25.27 0.94 -33.29
N THR A 221 26.44 1.52 -33.50
CA THR A 221 26.73 2.88 -33.06
C THR A 221 25.73 3.81 -33.74
N ARG A 222 24.77 4.34 -32.97
CA ARG A 222 24.00 5.51 -33.41
C ARG A 222 24.99 6.67 -33.50
N SER A 223 25.48 6.94 -34.71
CA SER A 223 26.16 8.18 -35.02
C SER A 223 25.14 9.31 -34.82
N ALA A 224 25.38 10.16 -33.83
CA ALA A 224 24.68 11.42 -33.67
C ALA A 224 25.16 12.39 -34.76
N ARG A 225 24.21 12.94 -35.51
CA ARG A 225 24.37 14.14 -36.34
C ARG A 225 23.34 15.16 -35.89
#